data_AF-A0A530AIP4-F1
#
_entry.id   AF-A0A530AIP4-F1
#
_cell.length_a   1.000
_cell.length_b   1.000
_cell.length_c   1.000
_cell.angle_alpha   90.00
_cell.angle_beta   90.00
_cell.angle_gamma   90.00
#
_symmetry.space_group_name_H-M   'P 1'
#
loop_
_entity.id
_entity.type
_entity.pdbx_description
1 polymer ?
#
loop_
_entity_poly.entity_id
_entity_poly.type
_entity_poly.pdbx_seq_one_letter_code
_entity_poly.pdbx_strand_id
1 'polypeptide(L)'
;MTSPALLTLPSPGDLDSPLLEIGLDLTIYAERLSVPEWEAVLDIYRKYAPADVWTKVKASPDIGFNRLPAGDYINAPLSDNATFPFLHRIRHRTIRGWRTEFRIWDGKLSQSWSACIYRLAHQANEPEHAFYRFLFPWDTAPALVASLANELGKHIQYLSGHAGFCHLYDPYFKTAAFAQIFPWAKRYWAVDVEDLNAALPFMHNGMKAISWLTFIGAKFLADPKLAPQRQSLKTIP
;
A
#
# COMPACT_ATOMS: atom_id res chain seq x y z
N MET A 1 34.01 4.36 -8.49
CA MET A 1 33.48 3.70 -7.27
C MET A 1 32.25 2.93 -7.69
N THR A 2 32.34 1.62 -7.77
CA THR A 2 31.24 0.71 -8.11
C THR A 2 30.31 0.59 -6.91
N SER A 3 29.01 0.84 -7.11
CA SER A 3 27.99 0.57 -6.09
C SER A 3 28.17 -0.86 -5.56
N PRO A 4 28.10 -1.10 -4.24
CA PRO A 4 28.18 -2.46 -3.71
C PRO A 4 27.04 -3.29 -4.31
N ALA A 5 27.35 -4.49 -4.78
CA ALA A 5 26.35 -5.45 -5.21
C ALA A 5 25.41 -5.70 -4.02
N LEU A 6 24.13 -5.40 -4.18
CA LEU A 6 23.11 -5.88 -3.25
C LEU A 6 23.23 -7.39 -3.14
N LEU A 7 23.21 -7.89 -1.90
CA LEU A 7 23.06 -9.31 -1.63
C LEU A 7 21.85 -9.80 -2.41
N THR A 8 22.09 -10.53 -3.49
CA THR A 8 21.05 -11.23 -4.25
C THR A 8 20.44 -12.26 -3.32
N LEU A 9 19.27 -11.94 -2.79
CA LEU A 9 18.48 -12.85 -1.98
C LEU A 9 17.89 -13.94 -2.91
N PRO A 10 17.70 -15.16 -2.39
CA PRO A 10 17.27 -16.30 -3.19
C PRO A 10 15.88 -16.09 -3.81
N SER A 11 15.70 -16.71 -4.98
CA SER A 11 14.50 -16.68 -5.82
C SER A 11 13.21 -17.00 -5.04
N PRO A 12 12.07 -16.35 -5.36
CA PRO A 12 10.76 -16.73 -4.82
C PRO A 12 10.40 -18.16 -5.25
N GLY A 13 10.16 -19.05 -4.28
CA GLY A 13 9.64 -20.40 -4.54
C GLY A 13 10.19 -21.53 -3.68
N ASP A 14 11.24 -21.31 -2.88
CA ASP A 14 11.70 -22.32 -1.93
C ASP A 14 10.95 -22.16 -0.60
N LEU A 15 10.26 -23.22 -0.16
CA LEU A 15 9.51 -23.24 1.11
C LEU A 15 10.40 -22.91 2.34
N ASP A 16 11.72 -23.05 2.17
CA ASP A 16 12.75 -22.80 3.17
C ASP A 16 13.35 -21.37 3.13
N SER A 17 12.89 -20.49 2.23
CA SER A 17 13.39 -19.10 2.15
C SER A 17 12.26 -18.11 1.87
N PRO A 18 11.65 -17.51 2.91
CA PRO A 18 10.66 -16.47 2.70
C PRO A 18 11.30 -15.31 1.93
N LEU A 19 10.59 -14.78 0.92
CA LEU A 19 10.93 -13.51 0.31
C LEU A 19 11.09 -12.48 1.43
N LEU A 20 12.27 -11.89 1.56
CA LEU A 20 12.60 -10.94 2.60
C LEU A 20 13.47 -9.85 2.01
N GLU A 21 12.83 -8.91 1.32
CA GLU A 21 13.53 -7.87 0.57
C GLU A 21 13.21 -6.49 1.11
N ILE A 22 14.07 -5.53 0.82
CA ILE A 22 13.76 -4.12 1.03
C ILE A 22 13.11 -3.59 -0.25
N GLY A 23 11.95 -2.97 -0.10
CA GLY A 23 11.30 -2.20 -1.13
C GLY A 23 11.02 -0.79 -0.64
N LEU A 24 10.53 0.05 -1.55
CA LEU A 24 10.05 1.38 -1.20
C LEU A 24 8.52 1.36 -1.13
N ASP A 25 7.97 1.89 -0.05
CA ASP A 25 6.53 1.99 0.22
C ASP A 25 6.11 3.45 0.23
N LEU A 26 4.92 3.73 -0.29
CA LEU A 26 4.13 4.91 -0.02
C LEU A 26 2.75 4.46 0.42
N THR A 27 2.39 4.73 1.67
CA THR A 27 1.07 4.40 2.21
C THR A 27 0.35 5.67 2.67
N ILE A 28 -0.86 5.87 2.14
CA ILE A 28 -1.79 6.95 2.51
C ILE A 28 -2.97 6.33 3.27
N TYR A 29 -3.13 6.68 4.54
CA TYR A 29 -4.27 6.27 5.35
C TYR A 29 -5.42 7.25 5.15
N ALA A 30 -6.47 6.79 4.49
CA ALA A 30 -7.58 7.63 4.07
C ALA A 30 -8.61 7.81 5.18
N GLU A 31 -9.27 8.97 5.21
CA GLU A 31 -10.42 9.19 6.10
C GLU A 31 -11.65 8.38 5.68
N ARG A 32 -11.72 8.06 4.38
CA ARG A 32 -12.78 7.28 3.75
C ARG A 32 -12.28 6.64 2.46
N LEU A 33 -13.04 5.69 1.92
CA LEU A 33 -12.86 5.22 0.55
C LEU A 33 -14.07 5.60 -0.30
N SER A 34 -13.91 6.53 -1.23
CA SER A 34 -14.94 6.88 -2.22
C SER A 34 -14.54 6.49 -3.64
N VAL A 35 -15.55 6.21 -4.48
CA VAL A 35 -15.33 5.85 -5.90
C VAL A 35 -14.55 6.92 -6.67
N PRO A 36 -14.93 8.21 -6.61
CA PRO A 36 -14.21 9.25 -7.36
C PRO A 36 -12.75 9.37 -6.92
N GLU A 37 -12.46 9.24 -5.62
CA GLU A 37 -11.09 9.33 -5.10
C GLU A 37 -10.24 8.17 -5.60
N TRP A 38 -10.70 6.92 -5.47
CA TRP A 38 -9.87 5.80 -5.90
C TRP A 38 -9.74 5.70 -7.42
N GLU A 39 -10.71 6.15 -8.21
CA GLU A 39 -10.56 6.26 -9.66
C GLU A 39 -9.51 7.29 -10.06
N ALA A 40 -9.56 8.49 -9.45
CA ALA A 40 -8.53 9.50 -9.67
C ALA A 40 -7.14 8.99 -9.27
N VAL A 41 -7.04 8.24 -8.17
CA VAL A 41 -5.79 7.62 -7.73
C VAL A 41 -5.26 6.64 -8.77
N LEU A 42 -6.11 5.84 -9.40
CA LEU A 42 -5.67 4.91 -10.44
C LEU A 42 -5.16 5.66 -11.68
N ASP A 43 -5.81 6.75 -12.07
CA ASP A 43 -5.36 7.59 -13.19
C ASP A 43 -4.03 8.29 -12.88
N ILE A 44 -3.85 8.78 -11.64
CA ILE A 44 -2.59 9.35 -11.16
C ILE A 44 -1.51 8.28 -11.16
N TYR A 45 -1.75 7.12 -10.54
CA TYR A 45 -0.81 5.99 -10.60
C TYR A 45 -0.46 5.68 -12.05
N ARG A 46 -1.45 5.79 -12.95
CA ARG A 46 -1.25 5.51 -14.35
C ARG A 46 -0.29 6.46 -15.07
N LYS A 47 -0.27 7.70 -14.65
CA LYS A 47 0.68 8.70 -15.16
C LYS A 47 2.13 8.46 -14.73
N TYR A 48 2.35 7.88 -13.55
CA TYR A 48 3.69 7.72 -12.96
C TYR A 48 4.30 6.33 -13.21
N ALA A 49 3.47 5.30 -13.23
CA ALA A 49 3.93 3.93 -13.30
C ALA A 49 4.44 3.58 -14.71
N PRO A 50 5.49 2.75 -14.84
CA PRO A 50 5.90 2.16 -16.11
C PRO A 50 4.74 1.44 -16.82
N ALA A 51 4.70 1.49 -18.15
CA ALA A 51 3.57 0.92 -18.91
C ALA A 51 3.45 -0.61 -18.73
N ASP A 52 4.57 -1.31 -18.50
CA ASP A 52 4.65 -2.76 -18.31
C ASP A 52 4.10 -3.24 -16.95
N VAL A 53 3.81 -2.32 -16.02
CA VAL A 53 3.26 -2.67 -14.71
C VAL A 53 1.74 -2.62 -14.61
N TRP A 54 1.02 -2.26 -15.67
CA TRP A 54 -0.43 -2.48 -15.76
C TRP A 54 -0.74 -3.67 -16.64
N THR A 55 -0.30 -4.84 -16.21
CA THR A 55 -0.58 -6.08 -16.92
C THR A 55 -1.48 -7.00 -16.13
N LYS A 56 -1.57 -6.85 -14.80
CA LYS A 56 -2.40 -7.71 -13.94
C LYS A 56 -3.19 -6.94 -12.90
N VAL A 57 -4.30 -7.57 -12.50
CA VAL A 57 -5.19 -7.08 -11.44
C VAL A 57 -5.52 -8.18 -10.44
N LYS A 58 -5.71 -7.76 -9.20
CA LYS A 58 -6.25 -8.59 -8.12
C LYS A 58 -7.38 -7.85 -7.43
N ALA A 59 -8.43 -8.58 -7.05
CA ALA A 59 -9.50 -8.09 -6.19
C ALA A 59 -9.79 -9.09 -5.06
N SER A 60 -10.37 -8.64 -3.94
CA SER A 60 -10.66 -9.52 -2.79
C SER A 60 -11.49 -10.75 -3.19
N PRO A 61 -11.15 -11.97 -2.73
CA PRO A 61 -11.92 -13.18 -3.02
C PRO A 61 -13.32 -13.18 -2.38
N ASP A 62 -13.57 -12.36 -1.35
CA ASP A 62 -14.88 -12.23 -0.66
C ASP A 62 -15.94 -11.50 -1.49
N ILE A 63 -15.67 -11.25 -2.77
CA ILE A 63 -16.74 -10.96 -3.72
C ILE A 63 -17.50 -12.28 -3.84
N GLY A 64 -18.68 -12.38 -3.22
CA GLY A 64 -19.55 -13.57 -3.22
C GLY A 64 -19.83 -14.13 -4.60
N PHE A 65 -18.84 -14.82 -5.13
CA PHE A 65 -18.75 -15.42 -6.45
C PHE A 65 -18.78 -16.93 -6.26
N ASN A 66 -19.78 -17.44 -5.54
CA ASN A 66 -20.07 -18.88 -5.48
C ASN A 66 -20.51 -19.43 -6.87
N ARG A 67 -20.37 -18.65 -7.95
CA ARG A 67 -20.75 -18.98 -9.33
C ARG A 67 -19.68 -18.65 -10.38
N LEU A 68 -18.51 -18.14 -9.99
CA LEU A 68 -17.38 -17.97 -10.91
C LEU A 68 -16.16 -18.70 -10.34
N PRO A 69 -15.36 -19.41 -11.16
CA PRO A 69 -14.24 -20.20 -10.65
C PRO A 69 -13.28 -19.27 -9.89
N ALA A 70 -13.03 -19.58 -8.62
CA ALA A 70 -12.15 -18.80 -7.74
C ALA A 70 -10.69 -18.66 -8.28
N GLY A 71 -10.34 -19.39 -9.34
CA GLY A 71 -9.01 -19.39 -9.96
C GLY A 71 -8.71 -18.24 -10.91
N ASP A 72 -9.71 -17.60 -11.54
CA ASP A 72 -9.45 -16.71 -12.69
C ASP A 72 -9.08 -15.25 -12.32
N TYR A 73 -9.22 -14.86 -11.05
CA TYR A 73 -9.23 -13.43 -10.66
C TYR A 73 -8.12 -12.99 -9.73
N ILE A 74 -7.29 -13.92 -9.25
CA ILE A 74 -6.17 -13.57 -8.36
C ILE A 74 -5.10 -12.78 -9.14
N ASN A 75 -5.09 -12.89 -10.47
CA ASN A 75 -4.11 -12.28 -11.38
C ASN A 75 -4.63 -12.17 -12.82
N ALA A 76 -5.81 -11.59 -13.02
CA ALA A 76 -6.38 -11.49 -14.38
C ALA A 76 -5.53 -10.53 -15.26
N PRO A 77 -5.29 -10.85 -16.54
CA PRO A 77 -4.57 -9.96 -17.44
C PRO A 77 -5.41 -8.70 -17.76
N LEU A 78 -4.71 -7.58 -17.93
CA LEU A 78 -5.29 -6.35 -18.48
C LEU A 78 -5.27 -6.44 -20.00
N SER A 79 -6.45 -6.36 -20.64
CA SER A 79 -6.54 -6.25 -22.10
C SER A 79 -6.54 -4.78 -22.53
N ASP A 80 -5.99 -4.50 -23.71
CA ASP A 80 -5.74 -3.14 -24.25
C ASP A 80 -6.99 -2.25 -24.39
N ASN A 81 -8.19 -2.81 -24.21
CA ASN A 81 -9.49 -2.11 -24.26
C ASN A 81 -10.29 -2.22 -22.94
N ALA A 82 -9.66 -2.55 -21.81
CA ALA A 82 -10.37 -3.03 -20.63
C ALA A 82 -11.14 -1.93 -19.85
N THR A 83 -12.43 -1.81 -20.14
CA THR A 83 -13.43 -1.66 -19.09
C THR A 83 -13.29 -2.87 -18.16
N PHE A 84 -12.50 -2.75 -17.10
CA PHE A 84 -12.26 -3.82 -16.14
C PHE A 84 -13.59 -4.49 -15.76
N PRO A 85 -13.79 -5.78 -16.07
CA PRO A 85 -15.12 -6.40 -16.03
C PRO A 85 -15.73 -6.42 -14.62
N PHE A 86 -14.94 -6.20 -13.57
CA PHE A 86 -15.37 -6.18 -12.18
C PHE A 86 -15.25 -4.80 -11.50
N LEU A 87 -14.80 -3.74 -12.18
CA LEU A 87 -14.75 -2.41 -11.55
C LEU A 87 -16.13 -1.96 -11.06
N HIS A 88 -17.21 -2.27 -11.79
CA HIS A 88 -18.57 -2.02 -11.33
C HIS A 88 -18.88 -2.69 -9.98
N ARG A 89 -18.30 -3.86 -9.70
CA ARG A 89 -18.44 -4.56 -8.41
C ARG A 89 -17.62 -3.88 -7.33
N ILE A 90 -16.39 -3.46 -7.63
CA ILE A 90 -15.55 -2.69 -6.70
C ILE A 90 -16.23 -1.37 -6.34
N ARG A 91 -16.80 -0.66 -7.32
CA ARG A 91 -17.64 0.53 -7.11
C ARG A 91 -18.82 0.22 -6.18
N HIS A 92 -19.60 -0.82 -6.49
CA HIS A 92 -20.74 -1.22 -5.67
C HIS A 92 -20.33 -1.55 -4.22
N ARG A 93 -19.23 -2.29 -4.00
CA ARG A 93 -18.73 -2.58 -2.65
C ARG A 93 -18.26 -1.33 -1.92
N THR A 94 -17.58 -0.43 -2.63
CA THR A 94 -17.17 0.88 -2.11
C THR A 94 -18.37 1.63 -1.55
N ILE A 95 -19.44 1.76 -2.36
CA ILE A 95 -20.70 2.42 -1.99
C ILE A 95 -21.39 1.73 -0.80
N ARG A 96 -21.31 0.39 -0.71
CA ARG A 96 -21.98 -0.39 0.35
C ARG A 96 -21.20 -0.51 1.65
N GLY A 97 -20.02 0.11 1.77
CA GLY A 97 -19.17 -0.01 2.96
C GLY A 97 -18.53 -1.39 3.18
N TRP A 98 -18.59 -2.29 2.19
CA TRP A 98 -18.05 -3.65 2.30
C TRP A 98 -16.51 -3.63 2.29
N ARG A 99 -15.89 -4.73 2.73
CA ARG A 99 -14.45 -4.94 2.57
C ARG A 99 -14.09 -4.79 1.09
N THR A 100 -13.09 -3.98 0.79
CA THR A 100 -12.65 -3.72 -0.59
C THR A 100 -11.15 -3.94 -0.66
N GLU A 101 -10.70 -4.72 -1.64
CA GLU A 101 -9.30 -4.80 -2.03
C GLU A 101 -9.28 -4.75 -3.55
N PHE A 102 -8.47 -3.87 -4.10
CA PHE A 102 -8.20 -3.79 -5.53
C PHE A 102 -6.72 -3.44 -5.74
N ARG A 103 -6.04 -4.23 -6.56
CA ARG A 103 -4.61 -4.05 -6.84
C ARG A 103 -4.33 -4.10 -8.33
N ILE A 104 -3.40 -3.26 -8.77
CA ILE A 104 -2.82 -3.25 -10.11
C ILE A 104 -1.31 -3.43 -9.99
N TRP A 105 -0.73 -4.33 -10.79
CA TRP A 105 0.71 -4.63 -10.81
C TRP A 105 1.11 -5.43 -12.06
N ASP A 106 2.36 -5.88 -12.15
CA ASP A 106 2.85 -6.85 -13.14
C ASP A 106 2.80 -8.32 -12.67
N GLY A 107 2.38 -8.55 -11.43
CA GLY A 107 2.37 -9.87 -10.79
C GLY A 107 3.73 -10.34 -10.29
N LYS A 108 4.75 -9.48 -10.28
CA LYS A 108 5.99 -9.75 -9.56
C LYS A 108 5.79 -9.36 -8.10
N LEU A 109 6.24 -10.23 -7.20
CA LEU A 109 6.14 -10.01 -5.75
C LEU A 109 7.23 -9.09 -5.20
N SER A 110 8.29 -8.86 -5.99
CA SER A 110 9.40 -8.00 -5.58
C SER A 110 9.89 -7.08 -6.68
N GLN A 111 10.57 -6.01 -6.25
CA GLN A 111 11.20 -4.99 -7.09
C GLN A 111 10.32 -4.57 -8.26
N SER A 112 9.06 -4.28 -7.92
CA SER A 112 8.03 -3.96 -8.89
C SER A 112 7.12 -2.85 -8.38
N TRP A 113 6.50 -2.17 -9.33
CA TRP A 113 5.48 -1.19 -9.07
C TRP A 113 4.14 -1.87 -8.82
N SER A 114 3.47 -1.52 -7.72
CA SER A 114 2.08 -1.90 -7.52
C SER A 114 1.30 -0.79 -6.84
N ALA A 115 0.01 -0.70 -7.17
CA ALA A 115 -0.95 0.13 -6.47
C ALA A 115 -2.02 -0.77 -5.84
N CYS A 116 -2.31 -0.57 -4.56
CA CYS A 116 -3.28 -1.33 -3.79
C CYS A 116 -4.22 -0.36 -3.06
N ILE A 117 -5.51 -0.48 -3.36
CA ILE A 117 -6.60 0.18 -2.65
C ILE A 117 -7.20 -0.84 -1.69
N TYR A 118 -7.34 -0.47 -0.43
CA TYR A 118 -7.87 -1.35 0.59
C TYR A 118 -8.81 -0.64 1.54
N ARG A 119 -9.86 -1.34 1.97
CA ARG A 119 -10.74 -0.94 3.07
C ARG A 119 -11.27 -2.17 3.82
N LEU A 120 -11.31 -2.10 5.15
CA LEU A 120 -12.07 -3.06 5.96
C LEU A 120 -13.58 -2.88 5.77
N ALA A 121 -14.36 -3.93 6.06
CA ALA A 121 -15.81 -3.74 6.16
C ALA A 121 -16.10 -2.81 7.35
N HIS A 122 -17.06 -1.92 7.19
CA HIS A 122 -17.52 -1.03 8.26
C HIS A 122 -19.03 -0.83 8.18
N GLN A 123 -19.63 -0.47 9.30
CA GLN A 123 -20.99 0.05 9.35
C GLN A 123 -21.00 1.57 9.19
N ALA A 124 -22.11 2.16 8.76
CA ALA A 124 -22.21 3.60 8.49
C ALA A 124 -21.85 4.51 9.69
N ASN A 125 -21.92 4.00 10.93
CA ASN A 125 -21.62 4.73 12.16
C ASN A 125 -20.21 4.46 12.70
N GLU A 126 -19.41 3.67 12.01
CA GLU A 126 -18.05 3.30 12.42
C GLU A 126 -17.01 4.09 11.59
N PRO A 127 -15.83 4.40 12.17
CA PRO A 127 -14.74 4.97 11.39
C PRO A 127 -14.34 4.06 10.22
N GLU A 128 -14.10 4.66 9.05
CA GLU A 128 -13.57 3.92 7.91
C GLU A 128 -12.08 3.61 8.10
N HIS A 129 -11.73 2.34 7.91
CA HIS A 129 -10.36 1.87 7.92
C HIS A 129 -9.92 1.58 6.48
N ALA A 130 -9.31 2.58 5.84
CA ALA A 130 -8.92 2.53 4.43
C ALA A 130 -7.48 2.99 4.22
N PHE A 131 -6.82 2.42 3.21
CA PHE A 131 -5.53 2.93 2.74
C PHE A 131 -5.37 2.80 1.22
N TYR A 132 -4.49 3.65 0.70
CA TYR A 132 -3.90 3.52 -0.62
C TYR A 132 -2.42 3.22 -0.43
N ARG A 133 -1.94 2.13 -0.98
CA ARG A 133 -0.54 1.70 -0.88
C ARG A 133 0.07 1.61 -2.27
N PHE A 134 1.28 2.11 -2.39
CA PHE A 134 2.10 1.99 -3.57
C PHE A 134 3.43 1.36 -3.17
N LEU A 135 3.81 0.32 -3.89
CA LEU A 135 5.12 -0.30 -3.75
C LEU A 135 5.96 0.01 -4.98
N PHE A 136 7.26 0.14 -4.77
CA PHE A 136 8.23 0.43 -5.81
C PHE A 136 9.51 -0.39 -5.60
N PRO A 137 10.31 -0.59 -6.67
CA PRO A 137 11.71 -0.98 -6.55
C PRO A 137 12.47 -0.08 -5.56
N TRP A 138 13.39 -0.66 -4.79
CA TRP A 138 14.13 0.07 -3.74
C TRP A 138 14.97 1.24 -4.29
N ASP A 139 15.35 1.19 -5.57
CA ASP A 139 16.14 2.19 -6.28
C ASP A 139 15.28 3.28 -6.95
N THR A 140 13.96 3.23 -6.77
CA THR A 140 13.05 4.27 -7.28
C THR A 140 13.42 5.63 -6.69
N ALA A 141 13.60 6.63 -7.56
CA ALA A 141 14.04 7.95 -7.15
C ALA A 141 13.09 8.57 -6.09
N PRO A 142 13.60 9.00 -4.91
CA PRO A 142 12.75 9.57 -3.86
C PRO A 142 11.95 10.80 -4.31
N ALA A 143 12.49 11.61 -5.21
CA ALA A 143 11.81 12.77 -5.79
C ALA A 143 10.55 12.39 -6.61
N LEU A 144 10.58 11.23 -7.27
CA LEU A 144 9.44 10.69 -8.00
C LEU A 144 8.34 10.28 -7.02
N VAL A 145 8.70 9.58 -5.93
CA VAL A 145 7.76 9.17 -4.88
C VAL A 145 7.16 10.37 -4.15
N ALA A 146 7.97 11.39 -3.84
CA ALA A 146 7.48 12.63 -3.24
C ALA A 146 6.50 13.37 -4.17
N SER A 147 6.78 13.39 -5.47
CA SER A 147 5.91 14.00 -6.49
C SER A 147 4.58 13.26 -6.61
N LEU A 148 4.62 11.93 -6.66
CA LEU A 148 3.44 11.07 -6.63
C LEU A 148 2.62 11.28 -5.35
N ALA A 149 3.26 11.29 -4.18
CA ALA A 149 2.60 11.53 -2.90
C ALA A 149 1.91 12.90 -2.85
N ASN A 150 2.56 13.94 -3.36
CA ASN A 150 1.99 15.29 -3.43
C ASN A 150 0.80 15.38 -4.40
N GLU A 151 0.84 14.67 -5.53
CA GLU A 151 -0.30 14.61 -6.46
C GLU A 151 -1.46 13.84 -5.82
N LEU A 152 -1.23 12.64 -5.29
CA LEU A 152 -2.24 11.83 -4.59
C LEU A 152 -2.88 12.60 -3.42
N GLY A 153 -2.08 13.33 -2.64
CA GLY A 153 -2.55 14.10 -1.49
C GLY A 153 -3.51 15.26 -1.85
N LYS A 154 -3.58 15.67 -3.13
CA LYS A 154 -4.58 16.65 -3.60
C LYS A 154 -5.94 16.02 -3.87
N HIS A 155 -5.99 14.70 -4.05
CA HIS A 155 -7.18 13.97 -4.46
C HIS A 155 -7.74 13.07 -3.36
N ILE A 156 -6.95 12.71 -2.36
CA ILE A 156 -7.38 11.85 -1.26
C ILE A 156 -7.66 12.71 -0.04
N GLN A 157 -8.81 12.49 0.61
CA GLN A 157 -9.01 12.94 1.98
C GLN A 157 -8.34 11.94 2.93
N TYR A 158 -7.20 12.32 3.53
CA TYR A 158 -6.37 11.42 4.34
C TYR A 158 -6.19 11.91 5.77
N LEU A 159 -5.98 10.95 6.69
CA LEU A 159 -5.60 11.19 8.08
C LEU A 159 -4.10 11.45 8.17
N SER A 160 -3.31 10.58 7.56
CA SER A 160 -1.85 10.64 7.52
C SER A 160 -1.31 9.71 6.44
N GLY A 161 -0.01 9.71 6.27
CA GLY A 161 0.69 8.64 5.60
C GLY A 161 2.18 8.87 5.58
N HIS A 162 2.88 7.95 4.92
CA HIS A 162 4.33 7.87 4.96
C HIS A 162 4.87 7.29 3.65
N ALA A 163 6.13 7.63 3.35
CA ALA A 163 6.90 6.91 2.34
C ALA A 163 8.31 6.63 2.83
N GLY A 164 8.78 5.41 2.62
CA GLY A 164 9.96 4.86 3.27
C GLY A 164 10.37 3.49 2.77
N PHE A 165 11.52 3.03 3.22
CA PHE A 165 11.89 1.63 3.04
C PHE A 165 11.01 0.75 3.91
N CYS A 166 10.59 -0.40 3.38
CA CYS A 166 9.86 -1.42 4.12
C CYS A 166 10.40 -2.81 3.80
N HIS A 167 10.20 -3.74 4.72
CA HIS A 167 10.42 -5.15 4.43
C HIS A 167 9.23 -5.70 3.63
N LEU A 168 9.50 -6.14 2.41
CA LEU A 168 8.59 -6.91 1.58
C LEU A 168 8.67 -8.38 1.97
N TYR A 169 7.52 -9.03 1.95
CA TYR A 169 7.41 -10.45 2.23
C TYR A 169 6.38 -11.12 1.33
N ASP A 170 6.54 -12.43 1.14
CA ASP A 170 5.51 -13.24 0.53
C ASP A 170 4.36 -13.43 1.54
N PRO A 171 3.13 -12.95 1.23
CA PRO A 171 1.99 -13.08 2.12
C PRO A 171 1.62 -14.53 2.47
N TYR A 172 1.97 -15.51 1.63
CA TYR A 172 1.74 -16.94 1.93
C TYR A 172 2.60 -17.44 3.09
N PHE A 173 3.73 -16.76 3.37
CA PHE A 173 4.68 -17.11 4.41
C PHE A 173 4.76 -16.08 5.53
N LYS A 174 3.71 -15.26 5.73
CA LYS A 174 3.70 -14.14 6.67
C LYS A 174 4.31 -14.48 8.04
N THR A 175 3.88 -15.56 8.68
CA THR A 175 4.38 -15.94 10.01
C THR A 175 5.89 -16.19 10.02
N ALA A 176 6.40 -16.93 9.04
CA ALA A 176 7.83 -17.23 8.92
C ALA A 176 8.65 -15.98 8.55
N ALA A 177 8.12 -15.15 7.64
CA ALA A 177 8.76 -13.89 7.28
C ALA A 177 8.86 -12.94 8.48
N PHE A 178 7.80 -12.80 9.27
CA PHE A 178 7.78 -11.88 10.42
C PHE A 178 8.73 -12.31 11.54
N ALA A 179 8.92 -13.62 11.72
CA ALA A 179 9.95 -14.14 12.64
C ALA A 179 11.37 -13.65 12.27
N GLN A 180 11.62 -13.32 11.01
CA GLN A 180 12.90 -12.79 10.52
C GLN A 180 12.92 -11.26 10.44
N ILE A 181 11.83 -10.64 9.97
CA ILE A 181 11.69 -9.19 9.83
C ILE A 181 11.88 -8.48 11.17
N PHE A 182 11.24 -8.96 12.25
CA PHE A 182 11.34 -8.28 13.55
C PHE A 182 12.78 -8.18 14.08
N PRO A 183 13.59 -9.26 14.08
CA PRO A 183 15.02 -9.16 14.37
C PRO A 183 15.79 -8.20 13.45
N TRP A 184 15.47 -8.15 12.16
CA TRP A 184 16.16 -7.30 11.18
C TRP A 184 15.82 -5.81 11.35
N ALA A 185 14.55 -5.49 11.60
CA ALA A 185 14.08 -4.14 11.84
C ALA A 185 14.73 -3.51 13.10
N LYS A 186 15.18 -4.34 14.06
CA LYS A 186 15.98 -3.86 15.20
C LYS A 186 17.39 -3.40 14.79
N ARG A 187 17.91 -3.86 13.64
CA ARG A 187 19.25 -3.54 13.13
C ARG A 187 19.23 -2.40 12.11
N TYR A 188 18.16 -2.28 11.34
CA TYR A 188 18.01 -1.25 10.31
C TYR A 188 17.07 -0.14 10.77
N TRP A 189 17.64 1.03 11.09
CA TRP A 189 16.84 2.20 11.41
C TRP A 189 16.08 2.70 10.18
N ALA A 190 14.89 3.27 10.41
CA ALA A 190 14.01 3.83 9.38
C ALA A 190 13.55 2.85 8.28
N VAL A 191 13.60 1.54 8.54
CA VAL A 191 12.96 0.52 7.70
C VAL A 191 11.72 -0.01 8.40
N ASP A 192 10.58 0.11 7.72
CA ASP A 192 9.29 -0.29 8.23
C ASP A 192 9.11 -1.82 8.27
N VAL A 193 8.38 -2.29 9.27
CA VAL A 193 7.79 -3.62 9.34
C VAL A 193 6.33 -3.49 8.94
N GLU A 194 6.05 -3.81 7.68
CA GLU A 194 4.73 -3.58 7.12
C GLU A 194 3.74 -4.68 7.54
N ASP A 195 2.90 -4.38 8.54
CA ASP A 195 1.65 -5.10 8.80
C ASP A 195 0.46 -4.15 8.74
N LEU A 196 0.04 -3.78 7.53
CA LEU A 196 -1.02 -2.80 7.35
C LEU A 196 -2.34 -3.24 7.99
N ASN A 197 -2.65 -4.54 8.02
CA ASN A 197 -3.87 -5.01 8.68
C ASN A 197 -3.83 -4.80 10.20
N ALA A 198 -2.66 -4.96 10.82
CA ALA A 198 -2.49 -4.69 12.24
C ALA A 198 -2.41 -3.19 12.53
N ALA A 199 -1.79 -2.39 11.65
CA ALA A 199 -1.62 -0.96 11.85
C ALA A 199 -2.92 -0.17 11.66
N LEU A 200 -3.74 -0.53 10.67
CA LEU A 200 -4.87 0.25 10.19
C LEU A 200 -5.92 0.63 11.28
N PRO A 201 -6.26 -0.23 12.25
CA PRO A 201 -7.15 0.15 13.36
C PRO A 201 -6.60 1.27 14.24
N PHE A 202 -5.27 1.37 14.38
CA PHE A 202 -4.62 2.37 15.23
C PHE A 202 -4.45 3.73 14.53
N MET A 203 -4.56 3.77 13.20
CA MET A 203 -4.27 4.96 12.39
C MET A 203 -5.29 6.09 12.55
N HIS A 204 -6.40 5.90 13.28
CA HIS A 204 -7.30 6.99 13.68
C HIS A 204 -6.84 7.73 14.93
N ASN A 205 -5.95 7.13 15.72
CA ASN A 205 -5.52 7.65 17.02
C ASN A 205 -4.02 7.97 17.09
N GLY A 206 -3.30 7.82 15.98
CA GLY A 206 -1.86 8.05 15.93
C GLY A 206 -1.32 8.09 14.51
N MET A 207 -0.12 8.64 14.37
CA MET A 207 0.60 8.71 13.10
C MET A 207 1.78 7.74 13.09
N LYS A 208 1.97 7.07 11.96
CA LYS A 208 3.18 6.28 11.70
C LYS A 208 4.25 7.22 11.12
N ALA A 209 5.39 7.33 11.79
CA ALA A 209 6.40 8.37 11.56
C ALA A 209 7.80 7.84 11.24
N ILE A 210 7.92 6.56 10.91
CA ILE A 210 9.22 5.85 10.81
C ILE A 210 9.93 6.02 9.46
N SER A 211 9.53 6.98 8.64
CA SER A 211 9.94 7.05 7.23
C SER A 211 10.35 8.46 6.78
N TRP A 212 11.19 8.54 5.75
CA TRP A 212 11.81 9.80 5.29
C TRP A 212 10.81 10.80 4.71
N LEU A 213 9.61 10.34 4.33
CA LEU A 213 8.46 11.21 4.04
C LEU A 213 7.33 10.87 5.00
N THR A 214 6.78 11.89 5.66
CA THR A 214 5.55 11.80 6.43
C THR A 214 4.64 12.95 6.01
N PHE A 215 3.37 12.67 5.76
CA PHE A 215 2.37 13.70 5.48
C PHE A 215 1.19 13.55 6.43
N ILE A 216 0.63 14.69 6.83
CA ILE A 216 -0.35 14.79 7.91
C ILE A 216 -1.59 15.46 7.35
N GLY A 217 -2.72 14.77 7.48
CA GLY A 217 -4.01 15.27 7.04
C GLY A 217 -4.53 16.42 7.89
N ALA A 218 -5.46 17.21 7.34
CA ALA A 218 -6.02 18.37 8.02
C ALA A 218 -6.64 18.01 9.39
N LYS A 219 -7.34 16.88 9.49
CA LYS A 219 -7.93 16.39 10.75
C LYS A 219 -6.86 16.14 11.82
N PHE A 220 -5.74 15.51 11.44
CA PHE A 220 -4.63 15.24 12.35
C PHE A 220 -3.78 16.46 12.67
N LEU A 221 -3.67 17.42 11.74
CA LEU A 221 -3.05 18.72 12.01
C LEU A 221 -3.84 19.51 13.07
N ALA A 222 -5.17 19.45 13.01
CA ALA A 222 -6.06 20.14 13.93
C ALA A 222 -6.22 19.43 15.29
N ASP A 223 -5.96 18.12 15.38
CA ASP A 223 -6.17 17.35 16.62
C ASP A 223 -5.18 17.77 17.73
N PRO A 224 -5.66 18.30 18.87
CA PRO A 224 -4.79 18.67 20.00
C PRO A 224 -4.05 17.47 20.61
N LYS A 225 -4.64 16.26 20.58
CA LYS A 225 -4.05 15.05 21.16
C LYS A 225 -2.77 14.63 20.43
N LEU A 226 -2.69 14.96 19.14
CA LEU A 226 -1.53 14.66 18.29
C LEU A 226 -0.48 15.78 18.27
N ALA A 227 -0.71 16.89 18.98
CA ALA A 227 0.24 18.01 19.03
C ALA A 227 1.66 17.59 19.51
N PRO A 228 1.81 16.73 20.53
CA PRO A 228 3.14 16.26 20.94
C PRO A 228 3.85 15.48 19.83
N GLN A 229 3.16 14.58 19.13
CA GLN A 229 3.72 13.81 18.01
C GLN A 229 4.13 14.73 16.84
N ARG A 230 3.31 15.75 16.53
CA ARG A 230 3.66 16.74 15.50
C ARG A 230 4.89 17.56 15.87
N GLN A 231 5.05 17.91 17.14
CA GLN A 231 6.21 18.65 17.60
C GLN A 231 7.49 17.81 17.50
N SER A 232 7.44 16.53 17.86
CA SER A 232 8.61 15.64 17.73
C SER A 232 9.08 15.46 16.29
N LEU A 233 8.17 15.51 15.31
CA LEU A 233 8.53 15.42 13.88
C LEU A 233 9.33 16.63 13.38
N LYS A 234 9.11 17.82 13.97
CA LYS A 234 9.86 19.04 13.60
C LYS A 234 11.29 19.07 14.15
N THR A 235 11.57 18.24 15.14
CA THR A 235 12.84 18.22 15.87
C THR A 235 13.77 17.10 15.44
N ILE A 236 13.37 16.28 14.47
CA ILE A 236 14.25 15.28 13.84
C ILE A 236 15.13 16.06 12.84
N PRO A 237 16.45 16.17 13.08
CA PRO A 237 17.37 16.91 12.23
C PRO A 237 17.50 16.32 10.83
#